data_AF-A0A101CJ77-F1
#
_entry.id   AF-A0A101CJ77-F1
#
_cell.length_a   1.000
_cell.length_b   1.000
_cell.length_c   1.000
_cell.angle_alpha   90.00
_cell.angle_beta   90.00
_cell.angle_gamma   90.00
#
_symmetry.space_group_name_H-M   'P 1'
#
loop_
_entity.id
_entity.type
_entity.pdbx_description
1 polymer ?
#
loop_
_entity_poly.entity_id
_entity_poly.type
_entity_poly.pdbx_seq_one_letter_code
_entity_poly.pdbx_strand_id
1 'polypeptide(L)'
;MQKALIYFTLGTILSFLINYFFISSENIALDIFYAIAFGLAWGLSYYLDTPKFTLVQKLLSSFAAMGLLVLAGTAIFNLELAIPAILKFSTVFVAYYLIASFRGSKSLRK
;
A
#
# COMPACT_ATOMS: atom_id res chain seq x y z
N MET A 1 -9.84 -13.32 -0.30
CA MET A 1 -10.53 -12.02 -0.28
C MET A 1 -10.58 -11.43 1.11
N GLN A 2 -11.25 -12.07 2.08
CA GLN A 2 -11.39 -11.52 3.45
C GLN A 2 -10.06 -11.16 4.13
N LYS A 3 -9.05 -12.03 4.08
CA LYS A 3 -7.73 -11.74 4.68
C LYS A 3 -7.02 -10.54 4.04
N ALA A 4 -7.16 -10.32 2.73
CA ALA A 4 -6.59 -9.15 2.06
C ALA A 4 -7.21 -7.85 2.58
N LEU A 5 -8.53 -7.87 2.81
CA LEU A 5 -9.25 -6.76 3.43
C LEU A 5 -8.76 -6.53 4.87
N ILE A 6 -8.49 -7.60 5.63
CA ILE A 6 -7.92 -7.48 6.99
C ILE A 6 -6.55 -6.81 6.95
N TYR A 7 -5.64 -7.23 6.07
CA TYR A 7 -4.32 -6.58 5.94
C TYR A 7 -4.42 -5.14 5.46
N PHE A 8 -5.36 -4.84 4.56
CA PHE A 8 -5.68 -3.48 4.15
C PHE A 8 -6.10 -2.63 5.36
N THR A 9 -7.15 -3.07 6.06
CA THR A 9 -7.71 -2.34 7.21
C THR A 9 -6.70 -2.19 8.33
N LEU A 10 -5.95 -3.25 8.67
CA LEU A 10 -4.89 -3.19 9.68
C LEU A 10 -3.77 -2.23 9.26
N GLY A 11 -3.32 -2.29 8.01
CA GLY A 11 -2.29 -1.38 7.49
C GLY A 11 -2.76 0.07 7.52
N THR A 12 -4.00 0.34 7.14
CA THR A 12 -4.59 1.68 7.18
C THR A 12 -4.75 2.19 8.60
N ILE A 13 -5.34 1.40 9.51
CA ILE A 13 -5.53 1.81 10.91
C ILE A 13 -4.17 2.07 11.57
N LEU A 14 -3.21 1.14 11.43
CA LEU A 14 -1.90 1.28 12.04
C LEU A 14 -1.16 2.51 11.51
N SER A 15 -1.17 2.71 10.18
CA SER A 15 -0.55 3.88 9.58
C SER A 15 -1.23 5.16 10.03
N PHE A 16 -2.57 5.21 10.05
CA PHE A 16 -3.32 6.37 10.52
C PHE A 16 -2.98 6.72 11.97
N LEU A 17 -2.98 5.74 12.88
CA LEU A 17 -2.60 5.96 14.28
C LEU A 17 -1.18 6.50 14.40
N ILE A 18 -0.22 5.97 13.63
CA ILE A 18 1.16 6.46 13.64
C ILE A 18 1.22 7.92 13.17
N ASN A 19 0.59 8.26 12.04
CA ASN A 19 0.65 9.64 11.53
C ASN A 19 -0.10 10.61 12.48
N TYR A 20 -1.26 10.20 12.99
CA TYR A 20 -2.10 11.02 13.86
C TYR A 20 -1.43 11.34 15.22
N PHE A 21 -0.80 10.35 15.86
CA PHE A 21 -0.21 10.54 17.19
C PHE A 21 1.24 11.05 17.17
N PHE A 22 2.03 10.74 16.13
CA PHE A 22 3.47 10.99 16.14
C PHE A 22 3.96 12.00 15.09
N ILE A 23 3.24 12.22 14.00
CA ILE A 23 3.72 13.01 12.86
C ILE A 23 3.01 14.37 12.78
N SER A 24 1.92 14.57 13.53
CA SER A 24 1.18 15.85 13.65
C SER A 24 1.08 16.59 12.32
N SER A 25 0.38 16.01 11.34
CA SER A 25 0.08 16.76 10.13
C SER A 25 -1.02 17.77 10.43
N GLU A 26 -0.88 18.99 9.93
CA GLU A 26 -1.94 20.01 9.98
C GLU A 26 -3.17 19.60 9.16
N ASN A 27 -3.10 18.53 8.36
CA ASN A 27 -4.13 18.10 7.43
C ASN A 27 -4.50 16.62 7.62
N ILE A 28 -5.51 16.38 8.46
CA ILE A 28 -6.06 15.05 8.75
C ILE A 28 -6.46 14.29 7.47
N ALA A 29 -6.98 14.98 6.45
CA ALA A 29 -7.35 14.34 5.19
C ALA A 29 -6.14 13.76 4.46
N LEU A 30 -4.99 14.45 4.53
CA LEU A 30 -3.73 13.97 3.96
C LEU A 30 -3.19 12.75 4.72
N ASP A 31 -3.31 12.74 6.05
CA ASP A 31 -2.94 11.57 6.86
C ASP A 31 -3.79 10.34 6.55
N ILE A 32 -5.10 10.53 6.38
CA ILE A 32 -6.01 9.47 5.94
C ILE A 32 -5.59 8.95 4.56
N PHE A 33 -5.27 9.86 3.63
CA PHE A 33 -4.83 9.47 2.29
C PHE A 33 -3.53 8.65 2.32
N TYR A 34 -2.54 9.07 3.11
CA TYR A 34 -1.30 8.31 3.29
C TYR A 34 -1.52 6.96 3.99
N ALA A 35 -2.42 6.90 4.96
CA ALA A 35 -2.79 5.66 5.63
C ALA A 35 -3.49 4.69 4.67
N ILE A 36 -4.36 5.20 3.78
CA ILE A 36 -5.00 4.41 2.73
C ILE A 36 -3.95 3.88 1.76
N ALA A 37 -2.99 4.70 1.31
CA ALA A 37 -1.90 4.26 0.44
C ALA A 37 -1.08 3.12 1.07
N PHE A 38 -0.75 3.25 2.36
CA PHE A 38 -0.04 2.23 3.11
C PHE A 38 -0.84 0.93 3.25
N GLY A 39 -2.12 1.02 3.63
CA GLY A 39 -3.00 -0.14 3.71
C GLY A 39 -3.23 -0.81 2.36
N LEU A 40 -3.42 -0.02 1.29
CA LEU A 40 -3.55 -0.53 -0.07
C LEU A 40 -2.34 -1.38 -0.47
N ALA A 41 -1.13 -0.96 -0.08
CA ALA A 41 0.07 -1.74 -0.36
C ALA A 41 0.03 -3.12 0.32
N TRP A 42 -0.33 -3.19 1.61
CA TRP A 42 -0.47 -4.47 2.32
C TRP A 42 -1.57 -5.35 1.75
N GLY A 43 -2.76 -4.77 1.55
CA GLY A 43 -3.92 -5.49 1.02
C GLY A 43 -3.67 -6.03 -0.38
N LEU A 44 -3.11 -5.20 -1.27
CA LEU A 44 -2.80 -5.59 -2.64
C LEU A 44 -1.66 -6.61 -2.69
N SER A 45 -0.61 -6.43 -1.88
CA SER A 45 0.50 -7.40 -1.81
C SER A 45 -0.01 -8.77 -1.40
N TYR A 46 -0.81 -8.85 -0.34
CA TYR A 46 -1.39 -10.12 0.11
C TYR A 46 -2.38 -10.71 -0.91
N TYR A 47 -3.19 -9.87 -1.55
CA TYR A 47 -4.14 -10.31 -2.57
C TYR A 47 -3.46 -10.95 -3.78
N LEU A 48 -2.36 -10.33 -4.23
CA LEU A 48 -1.58 -10.76 -5.39
C LEU A 48 -0.58 -11.88 -5.04
N ASP A 49 -0.32 -12.13 -3.76
CA ASP A 49 0.55 -13.20 -3.27
C ASP A 49 -0.10 -14.58 -3.37
N THR A 50 -0.39 -14.99 -4.60
CA THR A 50 -1.01 -16.27 -4.94
C THR A 50 -0.40 -16.80 -6.24
N PRO A 51 -0.37 -18.13 -6.45
CA PRO A 51 0.15 -18.71 -7.68
C PRO A 51 -0.72 -18.41 -8.91
N LYS A 52 -1.92 -17.85 -8.73
CA LYS A 52 -2.82 -17.47 -9.84
C LYS A 52 -2.33 -16.24 -10.61
N PHE A 53 -1.51 -15.39 -10.00
CA PHE A 53 -1.03 -14.16 -10.59
C PHE A 53 0.42 -14.30 -11.05
N THR A 54 0.68 -13.98 -12.32
CA THR A 54 2.03 -13.93 -12.87
C THR A 54 2.77 -12.69 -12.36
N LEU A 55 4.10 -12.68 -12.43
CA LEU A 55 4.91 -11.52 -12.03
C LEU A 55 4.48 -10.23 -12.76
N VAL A 56 4.24 -10.32 -14.07
CA VAL A 56 3.79 -9.19 -14.88
C VAL A 56 2.45 -8.65 -14.38
N GLN A 57 1.50 -9.52 -14.05
CA GLN A 57 0.20 -9.10 -13.49
C GLN A 57 0.37 -8.42 -12.13
N LYS A 58 1.30 -8.89 -11.29
CA LYS A 58 1.57 -8.27 -9.98
C LYS A 58 2.10 -6.85 -10.15
N LEU A 59 3.08 -6.68 -11.04
CA LEU A 59 3.70 -5.38 -11.33
C LEU A 59 2.73 -4.41 -11.99
N LEU A 60 1.97 -4.86 -13.01
CA LEU A 60 0.97 -4.00 -13.65
C LEU A 60 -0.12 -3.57 -12.66
N SER A 61 -0.55 -4.47 -11.78
CA SER A 61 -1.53 -4.12 -10.73
C SER A 61 -0.97 -3.11 -9.74
N SER A 62 0.31 -3.23 -9.34
CA SER A 62 0.95 -2.24 -8.47
C SER A 62 1.11 -0.89 -9.14
N PHE A 63 1.51 -0.85 -10.42
CA PHE A 63 1.59 0.39 -11.18
C PHE A 63 0.21 1.04 -11.38
N ALA A 64 -0.83 0.25 -11.64
CA ALA A 64 -2.20 0.75 -11.73
C ALA A 64 -2.66 1.37 -10.39
N ALA A 65 -2.39 0.69 -9.27
CA ALA A 65 -2.71 1.22 -7.94
C ALA A 65 -1.93 2.52 -7.64
N MET A 66 -0.64 2.57 -7.97
CA MET A 66 0.17 3.78 -7.83
C MET A 66 -0.36 4.92 -8.70
N GLY A 67 -0.70 4.66 -9.97
CA GLY A 67 -1.29 5.64 -10.87
C GLY A 67 -2.62 6.20 -10.32
N LEU A 68 -3.48 5.34 -9.79
CA LEU A 68 -4.71 5.77 -9.13
C LEU A 68 -4.45 6.64 -7.89
N LEU A 69 -3.44 6.29 -7.08
CA LEU A 69 -3.03 7.11 -5.95
C LEU A 69 -2.52 8.48 -6.40
N VAL A 70 -1.73 8.57 -7.48
CA VAL A 70 -1.26 9.86 -8.02
C VAL A 70 -2.44 10.70 -8.47
N LEU A 71 -3.35 10.13 -9.26
CA LEU A 71 -4.50 10.84 -9.78
C LEU A 71 -5.39 11.34 -8.65
N ALA A 72 -5.69 10.49 -7.66
CA ALA A 72 -6.50 10.86 -6.51
C ALA A 72 -5.81 11.93 -5.63
N GLY A 73 -4.53 11.74 -5.31
CA GLY A 73 -3.77 12.69 -4.49
C GLY A 73 -3.61 14.05 -5.15
N THR A 74 -3.39 14.08 -6.47
CA THR A 74 -3.28 15.31 -7.25
C THR A 74 -4.61 16.05 -7.32
N ALA A 75 -5.73 15.31 -7.48
CA ALA A 75 -7.06 15.91 -7.56
C ALA A 75 -7.57 16.48 -6.22
N ILE A 76 -7.17 15.91 -5.09
CA ILE A 76 -7.65 16.31 -3.75
C ILE A 76 -6.70 17.30 -3.07
N PHE A 77 -5.38 17.15 -3.25
CA PHE A 77 -4.38 17.93 -2.52
C PHE A 77 -3.49 18.74 -3.46
N ASN A 78 -2.49 18.09 -4.07
CA ASN A 78 -1.59 18.60 -5.10
C ASN A 78 -0.65 17.45 -5.52
N LEU A 79 0.02 17.56 -6.66
CA LEU A 79 0.97 16.54 -7.14
C LEU A 79 2.11 16.29 -6.14
N GLU A 80 2.66 17.36 -5.54
CA GLU A 80 3.75 17.26 -4.56
C GLU A 80 3.38 16.39 -3.37
N LEU A 81 2.15 16.55 -2.87
CA LEU A 81 1.61 15.79 -1.73
C LEU A 81 1.16 14.38 -2.13
N ALA A 82 1.03 14.08 -3.42
CA ALA A 82 0.77 12.72 -3.90
C ALA A 82 2.04 11.86 -3.88
N ILE A 83 3.23 12.45 -4.04
CA ILE A 83 4.51 11.73 -4.13
C ILE A 83 4.78 10.87 -2.88
N PRO A 84 4.64 11.36 -1.64
CA PRO A 84 4.86 10.53 -0.45
C PRO A 84 3.95 9.31 -0.37
N ALA A 85 2.71 9.39 -0.88
CA ALA A 85 1.79 8.25 -0.92
C ALA A 85 2.32 7.12 -1.80
N ILE A 86 2.87 7.47 -2.98
CA ILE A 86 3.48 6.51 -3.90
C ILE A 86 4.68 5.83 -3.24
N LEU A 87 5.53 6.61 -2.56
CA LEU A 87 6.71 6.10 -1.87
C LEU A 87 6.32 5.15 -0.74
N LYS A 88 5.36 5.54 0.11
CA LYS A 88 4.83 4.66 1.17
C LYS A 88 4.28 3.35 0.59
N PHE A 89 3.51 3.44 -0.49
CA PHE A 89 2.96 2.27 -1.15
C PHE A 89 4.06 1.36 -1.72
N SER A 90 5.00 1.91 -2.48
CA SER A 90 6.03 1.15 -3.17
C SER A 90 7.00 0.48 -2.21
N THR A 91 7.42 1.19 -1.14
CA THR A 91 8.27 0.62 -0.10
C THR A 91 7.63 -0.60 0.54
N VAL A 92 6.36 -0.51 0.94
CA VAL A 92 5.65 -1.64 1.56
C VAL A 92 5.48 -2.80 0.58
N PHE A 93 5.05 -2.50 -0.65
CA PHE A 93 4.83 -3.52 -1.67
C PHE A 93 6.13 -4.27 -2.00
N VAL A 94 7.22 -3.54 -2.26
CA VAL A 94 8.53 -4.12 -2.54
C VAL A 94 9.05 -4.90 -1.34
N ALA A 95 8.96 -4.35 -0.13
CA ALA A 95 9.41 -5.03 1.09
C ALA A 95 8.67 -6.36 1.31
N TYR A 96 7.35 -6.39 1.09
CA TYR A 96 6.56 -7.61 1.17
C TYR A 96 7.12 -8.70 0.26
N TYR A 97 7.30 -8.39 -1.02
CA TYR A 97 7.77 -9.38 -2.01
C TYR A 97 9.25 -9.73 -1.83
N LEU A 98 10.07 -8.80 -1.35
CA LEU A 98 11.45 -9.07 -0.97
C LEU A 98 11.50 -10.11 0.15
N ILE A 99 10.74 -9.90 1.24
CA ILE A 99 10.67 -10.84 2.36
C ILE A 99 10.08 -12.19 1.88
N ALA A 100 9.03 -12.17 1.04
CA ALA A 100 8.46 -13.37 0.47
C ALA A 100 9.49 -14.18 -0.35
N SER A 101 10.40 -13.51 -1.06
CA SER A 101 11.42 -14.14 -1.89
C SER A 101 12.42 -14.99 -1.09
N PHE A 102 12.65 -14.64 0.19
CA PHE A 102 13.53 -15.41 1.08
C PHE A 102 12.86 -16.64 1.69
N ARG A 103 11.52 -16.73 1.70
CA ARG A 103 10.82 -17.93 2.17
C ARG A 103 10.92 -19.05 1.14
N GLY A 104 11.06 -20.30 1.59
CA GLY A 104 11.06 -21.49 0.72
C GLY A 104 9.78 -21.65 -0.11
N SER A 105 8.68 -21.04 0.33
CA SER A 105 7.40 -20.96 -0.40
C SER A 105 7.34 -19.87 -1.48
N LYS A 106 8.29 -18.92 -1.47
CA LYS A 106 8.26 -17.70 -2.29
C LYS A 106 6.97 -16.86 -2.10
N SER A 107 6.32 -17.02 -0.95
CA SER A 107 5.01 -16.43 -0.61
C SER A 107 4.88 -16.29 0.90
N LEU A 108 4.29 -15.17 1.35
CA LEU A 108 3.98 -14.91 2.75
C LEU A 108 2.59 -15.39 3.17
N ARG A 109 1.73 -15.73 2.20
CA ARG A 109 0.34 -16.15 2.41
C ARG A 109 0.14 -17.55 3.01
N LYS A 110 1.19 -18.39 3.05
CA LYS A 110 1.12 -19.77 3.58
C LYS A 110 0.75 -19.81 5.04
#